data_AF-X1CEP1-F1
#
_entry.id   AF-X1CEP1-F1
#
_cell.length_a   1.000
_cell.length_b   1.000
_cell.length_c   1.000
_cell.angle_alpha   90.00
_cell.angle_beta   90.00
_cell.angle_gamma   90.00
#
_symmetry.space_group_name_H-M   'P 1'
#
loop_
_entity.id
_entity.type
_entity.pdbx_description
1 polymer ?
#
loop_
_entity_poly.entity_id
_entity_poly.type
_entity_poly.pdbx_seq_one_letter_code
_entity_poly.pdbx_strand_id
1 'polypeptide(L)' 'ARCSRVSALLERVKRYSAIVKGDSFSNGATGEMKDNVKDILDEVKDEVDQIKSEVDNW' A
#
# COMPACT_ATOMS: atom_id res chain seq x y z
N ALA A 1 -5.69 -15.01 -5.47
CA ALA A 1 -5.32 -14.33 -6.72
C ALA A 1 -4.53 -13.07 -6.40
N ARG A 2 -3.47 -12.75 -7.15
CA ARG A 2 -2.61 -11.57 -6.91
C ARG A 2 -3.39 -10.25 -6.94
N CYS A 3 -4.37 -10.12 -7.83
CA CYS A 3 -5.28 -8.96 -7.86
C CYS A 3 -6.04 -8.76 -6.53
N SER A 4 -6.42 -9.84 -5.85
CA SER A 4 -7.07 -9.76 -4.53
C SER A 4 -6.10 -9.28 -3.46
N ARG A 5 -4.83 -9.67 -3.54
CA ARG A 5 -3.77 -9.20 -2.63
C ARG A 5 -3.49 -7.71 -2.83
N VAL A 6 -3.31 -7.26 -4.07
CA VAL A 6 -3.19 -5.83 -4.41
C VAL A 6 -4.37 -5.02 -3.87
N SER A 7 -5.60 -5.52 -4.05
CA SER A 7 -6.80 -4.85 -3.53
C SER A 7 -6.76 -4.72 -2.00
N ALA A 8 -6.36 -5.76 -1.28
CA ALA A 8 -6.27 -5.74 0.17
C ALA A 8 -5.19 -4.76 0.69
N LEU A 9 -4.04 -4.69 0.01
CA LEU A 9 -2.95 -3.75 0.35
C LEU A 9 -3.39 -2.30 0.14
N LEU A 10 -4.06 -2.00 -0.97
CA LEU A 10 -4.59 -0.67 -1.26
C LEU A 10 -5.67 -0.24 -0.24
N GLU A 11 -6.52 -1.16 0.20
CA GLU A 11 -7.48 -0.88 1.29
C GLU A 11 -6.78 -0.57 2.62
N ARG A 12 -5.62 -1.18 2.88
CA ARG A 12 -4.81 -0.87 4.06
C ARG A 12 -4.22 0.55 3.97
N VAL A 13 -3.73 0.96 2.81
CA VAL A 13 -3.25 2.34 2.57
C VAL A 13 -4.38 3.37 2.77
N LYS A 14 -5.59 3.09 2.26
CA LYS A 14 -6.76 3.98 2.47
C LYS A 14 -7.07 4.18 3.95
N ARG A 15 -7.02 3.12 4.76
CA ARG A 15 -7.22 3.22 6.21
C ARG A 15 -6.15 4.10 6.86
N TYR A 16 -4.87 3.95 6.50
CA TYR A 16 -3.82 4.83 7.00
C TYR A 16 -4.04 6.29 6.59
N SER A 17 -4.45 6.55 5.35
CA SER A 17 -4.77 7.91 4.89
C SER A 17 -5.93 8.52 5.67
N ALA A 18 -6.97 7.74 5.98
CA ALA A 18 -8.09 8.20 6.80
C ALA A 18 -7.66 8.53 8.23
N ILE A 19 -6.79 7.71 8.82
CA ILE A 19 -6.22 7.92 10.15
C ILE A 19 -5.41 9.23 10.19
N VAL A 20 -4.49 9.44 9.24
CA VAL A 20 -3.66 10.66 9.15
C VAL A 20 -4.51 11.92 8.92
N LYS A 21 -5.63 11.82 8.22
CA LYS A 21 -6.55 12.96 8.00
C LYS A 21 -7.47 13.23 9.18
N GLY A 22 -7.84 12.20 9.94
CA GLY A 22 -8.80 12.27 11.03
C GLY A 22 -8.18 12.69 12.36
N ASP A 23 -6.96 12.26 12.63
CA ASP A 23 -6.24 12.54 13.87
C ASP A 23 -5.08 13.50 13.62
N SER A 24 -4.99 14.56 14.43
CA SER A 24 -3.83 15.46 14.45
C SER A 24 -2.64 14.77 15.12
N PHE A 25 -2.05 13.78 14.44
CA PHE A 25 -0.86 13.10 14.90
C PHE A 25 0.32 14.07 14.99
N SER A 26 1.15 13.88 16.01
CA SER A 26 2.45 14.56 16.09
C SER A 26 3.34 14.12 14.93
N ASN A 27 4.26 14.99 14.50
CA ASN A 27 5.11 14.76 13.31
C ASN A 27 5.88 13.42 13.33
N GLY A 28 6.22 12.88 14.51
CA GLY A 28 6.88 11.58 14.64
C GLY A 28 5.99 10.40 14.24
N ALA A 29 4.75 10.36 14.72
CA ALA A 29 3.79 9.31 14.37
C ALA A 29 3.41 9.35 12.87
N THR A 30 3.35 10.56 12.29
CA THR A 30 3.15 10.74 10.85
C THR A 30 4.33 10.21 10.03
N GLY A 31 5.56 10.32 10.54
CA GLY A 31 6.76 9.76 9.90
C GLY A 31 6.75 8.24 9.84
N GLU A 32 6.53 7.58 10.99
CA GLU A 32 6.42 6.12 11.06
C GLU A 32 5.26 5.58 10.21
N MET A 33 4.12 6.28 10.18
CA MET A 33 3.00 5.92 9.29
C MET A 33 3.36 6.05 7.81
N LYS A 34 4.14 7.07 7.44
CA LYS A 34 4.59 7.26 6.07
C LYS A 34 5.50 6.13 5.61
N ASP A 35 6.42 5.69 6.46
CA ASP A 35 7.32 4.58 6.14
C ASP A 35 6.52 3.27 6.00
N ASN A 36 5.58 3.00 6.91
CA ASN A 36 4.68 1.86 6.79
C ASN A 36 3.82 1.88 5.51
N VAL A 37 3.31 3.05 5.10
CA VAL A 37 2.57 3.18 3.84
C VAL A 37 3.48 2.96 2.64
N LYS A 38 4.73 3.42 2.71
CA LYS A 38 5.72 3.22 1.65
C LYS A 38 6.02 1.73 1.46
N ASP A 39 6.25 0.98 2.53
CA ASP A 39 6.50 -0.46 2.46
C ASP A 39 5.32 -1.21 1.81
N ILE A 40 4.08 -0.81 2.15
CA ILE A 40 2.88 -1.41 1.55
C ILE A 40 2.78 -1.08 0.04
N LEU A 41 3.14 0.15 -0.36
CA LEU A 41 3.14 0.54 -1.77
C LEU A 41 4.23 -0.17 -2.57
N ASP A 42 5.40 -0.40 -1.96
CA ASP A 42 6.48 -1.16 -2.56
C ASP A 42 6.02 -2.64 -2.76
N GLU A 43 5.32 -3.23 -1.79
CA GLU A 43 4.70 -4.57 -1.95
C GLU A 43 3.62 -4.62 -3.04
N VAL A 44 2.77 -3.57 -3.14
CA VAL A 44 1.77 -3.46 -4.23
C VAL A 44 2.46 -3.45 -5.59
N LYS A 45 3.56 -2.71 -5.71
CA LYS A 45 4.32 -2.61 -6.94
C LYS A 45 4.88 -3.97 -7.35
N ASP A 46 5.47 -4.71 -6.43
CA ASP A 46 6.00 -6.04 -6.69
C ASP A 46 4.90 -7.00 -7.19
N GLU A 47 3.74 -7.00 -6.54
CA GLU A 47 2.60 -7.84 -6.97
C GLU A 47 2.07 -7.46 -8.35
N VAL A 48 2.02 -6.16 -8.67
CA VAL A 48 1.61 -5.66 -10.00
C VAL A 48 2.64 -6.04 -11.06
N ASP A 49 3.93 -5.94 -10.76
CA ASP A 49 5.01 -6.32 -11.68
C ASP A 49 4.96 -7.83 -11.98
N GLN A 50 4.59 -8.67 -11.00
CA GLN A 50 4.35 -10.10 -11.22
C GLN A 50 3.12 -10.36 -12.10
N ILE A 51 1.98 -9.70 -11.84
CA ILE A 51 0.78 -9.81 -12.68
C ILE A 51 1.12 -9.42 -14.12
N LYS A 52 1.86 -8.33 -14.31
CA LYS A 52 2.28 -7.88 -15.63
C LYS A 52 3.15 -8.93 -16.31
N SER A 53 4.13 -9.50 -15.61
CA SER A 53 4.96 -10.56 -16.16
C SER A 53 4.16 -11.82 -16.53
N GLU A 54 3.13 -12.17 -15.76
CA GLU A 54 2.24 -13.29 -16.08
C GLU A 54 1.43 -13.01 -17.37
N VAL A 55 0.97 -11.77 -17.55
CA VAL A 55 0.22 -11.33 -18.75
C VAL A 55 1.13 -11.21 -19.98
N ASP A 56 2.32 -10.65 -19.85
CA ASP A 56 3.27 -10.47 -20.96
C ASP A 56 3.78 -11.82 -21.51
N ASN A 57 3.74 -12.87 -20.69
CA ASN A 57 4.12 -14.24 -21.06
C ASN A 57 2.95 -15.09 -21.60
N TRP A 58 1.76 -14.49 -21.74
CA TRP A 58 0.53 -15.16 -22.21
C TRP A 58 0.32 -14.95 -23.71
#